data_AF-A0AAD0GEM8-F1
#
_entry.id   AF-A0AAD0GEM8-F1
#
_cell.length_a   1.000
_cell.length_b   1.000
_cell.length_c   1.000
_cell.angle_alpha   90.00
_cell.angle_beta   90.00
_cell.angle_gamma   90.00
#
_symmetry.space_group_name_H-M   'P 1'
#
loop_
_entity.id
_entity.type
_entity.pdbx_description
1 polymer ?
#
loop_
_entity_poly.entity_id
_entity_poly.type
_entity_poly.pdbx_seq_one_letter_code
_entity_poly.pdbx_strand_id
1 'polypeptide(L)'
;MQGSFIGFNTAGIKYEGRFMALMLKTKLQNEICHTYYFQVQMLADLLLVLQNRMVAVLQRLNNEGEAYKTELTAFNERLISNTPMIDLSEIQQPNPEKRVMSITLKPGESWSTLILVLQNEQIVSLRIDDMQVEALLVGIQQTLKNCDDSDVTHYLSSTMDFLMLCAVDLTKAHGVDYQYYSPDEWKLNLFTHSLAILFCCDTDEGKKIISGALIKTSAPHPSEHENSVIMRMAERNPKLIEVHTQCQPSQIFSKYFPSEPGKMMTLEECMQYLKSFYSEINAQISA
;
A
#
# COMPACT_ATOMS: atom_id res chain seq x y z
N MET A 1 -0.96 17.98 -23.21
CA MET A 1 -1.44 17.47 -21.91
C MET A 1 -2.20 16.18 -22.18
N GLN A 2 -1.75 15.03 -21.70
CA GLN A 2 -2.58 13.81 -21.72
C GLN A 2 -3.74 14.03 -20.75
N GLY A 3 -4.97 14.07 -21.29
CA GLY A 3 -6.20 14.16 -20.50
C GLY A 3 -6.47 12.88 -19.71
N SER A 4 -7.42 12.94 -18.79
CA SER A 4 -7.93 11.71 -18.14
C SER A 4 -8.53 10.78 -19.19
N PHE A 5 -8.44 9.46 -18.97
CA PHE A 5 -9.10 8.48 -19.84
C PHE A 5 -10.62 8.57 -19.69
N ILE A 6 -11.37 8.19 -20.73
CA ILE A 6 -12.85 8.20 -20.75
C ILE A 6 -13.46 6.82 -20.62
N GLY A 7 -12.65 5.78 -20.68
CA GLY A 7 -13.05 4.39 -20.49
C GLY A 7 -11.83 3.53 -20.17
N PHE A 8 -12.04 2.41 -19.50
CA PHE A 8 -10.98 1.46 -19.21
C PHE A 8 -11.51 0.03 -19.17
N ASN A 9 -10.60 -0.94 -19.29
CA ASN A 9 -10.90 -2.35 -19.10
C ASN A 9 -9.67 -3.02 -18.44
N THR A 10 -9.92 -4.10 -17.71
CA THR A 10 -8.86 -4.85 -17.00
C THR A 10 -8.94 -6.33 -17.32
N ALA A 11 -7.79 -6.98 -17.43
CA ALA A 11 -7.69 -8.43 -17.62
C ALA A 11 -6.52 -9.02 -16.84
N GLY A 12 -6.66 -10.27 -16.44
CA GLY A 12 -5.64 -11.01 -15.72
C GLY A 12 -4.78 -11.82 -16.69
N ILE A 13 -3.46 -11.66 -16.60
CA ILE A 13 -2.51 -12.50 -17.33
C ILE A 13 -2.02 -13.59 -16.37
N LYS A 14 -2.18 -14.85 -16.78
CA LYS A 14 -1.75 -16.02 -16.02
C LYS A 14 -0.73 -16.85 -16.79
N TYR A 15 0.17 -17.49 -16.06
CA TYR A 15 1.06 -18.52 -16.57
C TYR A 15 0.98 -19.71 -15.62
N GLU A 16 0.68 -20.90 -16.15
CA GLU A 16 0.52 -22.14 -15.35
C GLU A 16 -0.42 -21.98 -14.14
N GLY A 17 -1.52 -21.25 -14.33
CA GLY A 17 -2.52 -21.00 -13.28
C GLY A 17 -2.13 -19.93 -12.26
N ARG A 18 -0.91 -19.39 -12.31
CA ARG A 18 -0.44 -18.31 -11.43
C ARG A 18 -0.62 -16.95 -12.06
N PHE A 19 -0.99 -15.97 -11.24
CA PHE A 19 -1.07 -14.57 -11.67
C PHE A 19 0.32 -14.03 -12.02
N MET A 20 0.44 -13.44 -13.21
CA MET A 20 1.68 -12.82 -13.70
C MET A 20 1.59 -11.30 -13.68
N ALA A 21 0.49 -10.76 -14.19
CA ALA A 21 0.25 -9.32 -14.25
C ALA A 21 -1.24 -9.01 -14.45
N LEU A 22 -1.63 -7.80 -14.05
CA LEU A 22 -2.89 -7.18 -14.43
C LEU A 22 -2.65 -6.29 -15.66
N MET A 23 -3.41 -6.53 -16.72
CA MET A 23 -3.53 -5.62 -17.84
C MET A 23 -4.54 -4.54 -17.50
N LEU A 24 -4.16 -3.27 -17.66
CA LEU A 24 -5.05 -2.12 -17.68
C LEU A 24 -5.03 -1.50 -19.08
N LYS A 25 -6.17 -1.50 -19.75
CA LYS A 25 -6.37 -0.81 -21.02
C LYS A 25 -7.19 0.44 -20.79
N THR A 26 -6.68 1.61 -21.18
CA THR A 26 -7.39 2.89 -21.05
C THR A 26 -7.68 3.48 -22.42
N LYS A 27 -8.82 4.13 -22.58
CA LYS A 27 -9.27 4.81 -23.79
C LYS A 27 -9.30 6.31 -23.55
N LEU A 28 -8.62 7.10 -24.39
CA LEU A 28 -8.61 8.56 -24.32
C LEU A 28 -9.75 9.18 -25.16
N GLN A 29 -9.97 10.49 -25.00
CA GLN A 29 -10.99 11.24 -25.76
C GLN A 29 -10.80 11.20 -27.29
N ASN A 30 -9.57 11.02 -27.76
CA ASN A 30 -9.26 10.88 -29.17
C ASN A 30 -9.35 9.41 -29.65
N GLU A 31 -10.06 8.56 -28.92
CA GLU A 31 -10.25 7.12 -29.18
C GLU A 31 -8.97 6.26 -29.09
N ILE A 32 -7.80 6.87 -28.84
CA ILE A 32 -6.54 6.14 -28.68
C ILE A 32 -6.58 5.32 -27.39
N CYS A 33 -6.27 4.03 -27.52
CA CYS A 33 -6.11 3.13 -26.41
C CYS A 33 -4.65 2.99 -25.99
N HIS A 34 -4.39 2.94 -24.68
CA HIS A 34 -3.10 2.62 -24.09
C HIS A 34 -3.23 1.38 -23.22
N THR A 35 -2.21 0.54 -23.21
CA THR A 35 -2.17 -0.69 -22.43
C THR A 35 -0.97 -0.65 -21.48
N TYR A 36 -1.19 -1.07 -20.24
CA TYR A 36 -0.19 -1.15 -19.19
C TYR A 36 -0.27 -2.52 -18.50
N TYR A 37 0.87 -3.12 -18.19
CA TYR A 37 0.93 -4.38 -17.44
C TYR A 37 1.56 -4.17 -16.06
N PHE A 38 0.77 -4.44 -15.01
CA PHE A 38 1.15 -4.29 -13.62
C PHE A 38 1.43 -5.66 -13.01
N GLN A 39 2.71 -5.96 -12.74
CA GLN A 39 3.07 -7.09 -11.88
C GLN A 39 2.66 -6.81 -10.43
N VAL A 40 2.63 -7.84 -9.59
CA VAL A 40 2.07 -7.77 -8.23
C VAL A 40 2.56 -6.57 -7.40
N GLN A 41 3.86 -6.24 -7.48
CA GLN A 41 4.43 -5.09 -6.76
C GLN A 41 3.90 -3.75 -7.29
N MET A 42 3.87 -3.56 -8.61
CA MET A 42 3.32 -2.32 -9.20
C MET A 42 1.81 -2.23 -9.07
N LEU A 43 1.13 -3.37 -9.01
CA LEU A 43 -0.29 -3.43 -8.71
C LEU A 43 -0.58 -3.02 -7.27
N ALA A 44 0.25 -3.43 -6.31
CA ALA A 44 0.16 -2.97 -4.92
C ALA A 44 0.30 -1.45 -4.83
N ASP A 45 1.28 -0.87 -5.54
CA ASP A 45 1.49 0.57 -5.60
C ASP A 45 0.30 1.32 -6.23
N LEU A 46 -0.25 0.80 -7.34
CA LEU A 46 -1.47 1.36 -7.95
C LEU A 46 -2.65 1.31 -6.97
N LEU A 47 -2.88 0.16 -6.34
CA LEU A 47 -3.97 -0.02 -5.38
C LEU A 47 -3.81 0.89 -4.15
N LEU A 48 -2.58 1.12 -3.68
CA LEU A 48 -2.30 2.03 -2.57
C LEU A 48 -2.72 3.47 -2.93
N VAL A 49 -2.42 3.93 -4.15
CA VAL A 49 -2.90 5.23 -4.63
C VAL A 49 -4.44 5.26 -4.72
N LEU A 50 -5.05 4.23 -5.29
CA LEU A 50 -6.51 4.17 -5.44
C LEU A 50 -7.23 4.17 -4.09
N GLN A 51 -6.74 3.43 -3.11
CA GLN A 51 -7.30 3.43 -1.75
C GLN A 51 -7.19 4.80 -1.09
N ASN A 52 -6.03 5.46 -1.21
CA ASN A 52 -5.86 6.80 -0.69
C ASN A 52 -6.84 7.80 -1.33
N ARG A 53 -7.07 7.72 -2.65
CA ARG A 53 -8.07 8.55 -3.34
C ARG A 53 -9.50 8.19 -2.98
N MET A 54 -9.79 6.92 -2.71
CA MET A 54 -11.11 6.50 -2.26
C MET A 54 -11.50 7.18 -0.95
N VAL A 55 -10.55 7.47 -0.05
CA VAL A 55 -10.83 8.26 1.16
C VAL A 55 -11.34 9.66 0.81
N ALA A 56 -10.74 10.32 -0.19
CA ALA A 56 -11.20 11.63 -0.65
C ALA A 56 -12.59 11.56 -1.31
N VAL A 57 -12.84 10.52 -2.12
CA VAL A 57 -14.17 10.26 -2.71
C VAL A 57 -15.23 10.09 -1.62
N LEU A 58 -14.94 9.29 -0.59
CA LEU A 58 -15.86 9.05 0.54
C LEU A 58 -16.10 10.32 1.36
N GLN A 59 -15.06 11.12 1.61
CA GLN A 59 -15.21 12.41 2.28
C GLN A 59 -16.12 13.35 1.47
N ARG A 60 -15.92 13.41 0.15
CA ARG A 60 -16.76 14.22 -0.73
C ARG A 60 -18.21 13.74 -0.77
N LEU A 61 -18.42 12.43 -0.81
CA LEU A 61 -19.75 11.83 -0.72
C LEU A 61 -20.45 12.17 0.60
N ASN A 62 -19.73 12.16 1.72
CA ASN A 62 -20.28 12.56 3.01
C ASN A 62 -20.65 14.06 3.07
N ASN A 63 -19.91 14.92 2.35
CA ASN A 63 -20.12 16.37 2.35
C ASN A 63 -21.21 16.82 1.37
N GLU A 64 -21.24 16.25 0.15
CA GLU A 64 -22.11 16.66 -0.96
C GLU A 64 -23.34 15.75 -1.13
N GLY A 65 -23.33 14.56 -0.52
CA GLY A 65 -24.46 13.64 -0.48
C GLY A 65 -24.96 13.21 -1.87
N GLU A 66 -26.28 13.36 -2.09
CA GLU A 66 -26.95 12.83 -3.28
C GLU A 66 -26.54 13.54 -4.58
N ALA A 67 -26.11 14.81 -4.51
CA ALA A 67 -25.65 15.54 -5.69
C ALA A 67 -24.41 14.88 -6.30
N TYR A 68 -23.39 14.61 -5.48
CA TYR A 68 -22.16 13.95 -5.93
C TYR A 68 -22.42 12.50 -6.36
N LYS A 69 -23.31 11.78 -5.66
CA LYS A 69 -23.71 10.43 -6.07
C LYS A 69 -24.37 10.38 -7.45
N THR A 70 -25.20 11.37 -7.77
CA THR A 70 -25.82 11.51 -9.09
C THR A 70 -24.76 11.75 -10.16
N GLU A 71 -23.78 12.63 -9.89
CA GLU A 71 -22.64 12.87 -10.78
C GLU A 71 -21.81 11.61 -11.02
N LEU A 72 -21.49 10.85 -9.96
CA LEU A 72 -20.76 9.59 -10.04
C LEU A 72 -21.50 8.56 -10.90
N THR A 73 -22.83 8.46 -10.73
CA THR A 73 -23.65 7.52 -11.51
C THR A 73 -23.61 7.86 -13.00
N ALA A 74 -23.85 9.13 -13.36
CA ALA A 74 -23.78 9.59 -14.75
C ALA A 74 -22.35 9.48 -15.33
N PHE A 75 -21.32 9.63 -14.51
CA PHE A 75 -19.94 9.41 -14.92
C PHE A 75 -19.68 7.91 -15.21
N ASN A 76 -20.11 7.02 -14.33
CA ASN A 76 -19.94 5.57 -14.49
C ASN A 76 -20.64 5.03 -15.74
N GLU A 77 -21.83 5.52 -16.09
CA GLU A 77 -22.52 5.16 -17.35
C GLU A 77 -21.70 5.55 -18.59
N ARG A 78 -21.09 6.74 -18.57
CA ARG A 78 -20.17 7.19 -19.64
C ARG A 78 -18.90 6.35 -19.69
N LEU A 79 -18.38 5.94 -18.53
CA LEU A 79 -17.20 5.09 -18.44
C LEU A 79 -17.46 3.71 -19.04
N ILE A 80 -18.60 3.11 -18.70
CA ILE A 80 -19.04 1.79 -19.21
C ILE A 80 -19.24 1.83 -20.72
N SER A 81 -19.94 2.85 -21.25
CA SER A 81 -20.15 2.99 -22.70
C SER A 81 -18.85 3.20 -23.49
N ASN A 82 -17.76 3.61 -22.82
CA ASN A 82 -16.45 3.81 -23.43
C ASN A 82 -15.44 2.69 -23.11
N THR A 83 -15.90 1.57 -22.53
CA THR A 83 -15.03 0.42 -22.21
C THR A 83 -14.30 -0.08 -23.46
N PRO A 84 -12.96 0.00 -23.52
CA PRO A 84 -12.21 -0.55 -24.65
C PRO A 84 -12.28 -2.08 -24.65
N MET A 85 -12.43 -2.67 -25.84
CA MET A 85 -12.31 -4.12 -25.99
C MET A 85 -10.86 -4.56 -25.77
N ILE A 86 -10.69 -5.70 -25.08
CA ILE A 86 -9.41 -6.38 -24.94
C ILE A 86 -9.37 -7.49 -25.98
N ASP A 87 -8.35 -7.47 -26.84
CA ASP A 87 -8.08 -8.56 -27.76
C ASP A 87 -7.40 -9.72 -27.01
N LEU A 88 -7.78 -10.96 -27.35
CA LEU A 88 -7.16 -12.15 -26.78
C LEU A 88 -5.64 -12.18 -27.02
N SER A 89 -5.16 -11.63 -28.15
CA SER A 89 -3.73 -11.53 -28.43
C SER A 89 -2.98 -10.65 -27.42
N GLU A 90 -3.62 -9.61 -26.87
CA GLU A 90 -3.01 -8.74 -25.86
C GLU A 90 -2.78 -9.47 -24.54
N ILE A 91 -3.54 -10.53 -24.27
CA ILE A 91 -3.40 -11.37 -23.07
C ILE A 91 -2.45 -12.54 -23.32
N GLN A 92 -2.56 -13.20 -24.49
CA GLN A 92 -1.75 -14.38 -24.82
C GLN A 92 -0.32 -14.02 -25.23
N GLN A 93 -0.12 -12.83 -25.81
CA GLN A 93 1.18 -12.33 -26.26
C GLN A 93 1.37 -10.88 -25.76
N PRO A 94 1.44 -10.68 -24.43
CA PRO A 94 1.54 -9.34 -23.86
C PRO A 94 2.85 -8.68 -24.31
N ASN A 95 2.78 -7.44 -24.80
CA ASN A 95 3.97 -6.67 -25.16
C ASN A 95 4.79 -6.33 -23.91
N PRO A 96 6.00 -6.90 -23.72
CA PRO A 96 6.81 -6.66 -22.53
C PRO A 96 7.21 -5.19 -22.35
N GLU A 97 7.32 -4.43 -23.43
CA GLU A 97 7.67 -2.99 -23.37
C GLU A 97 6.62 -2.16 -22.63
N LYS A 98 5.38 -2.65 -22.52
CA LYS A 98 4.29 -1.98 -21.79
C LYS A 98 4.22 -2.39 -20.32
N ARG A 99 5.16 -3.20 -19.84
CA ARG A 99 5.28 -3.54 -18.42
C ARG A 99 5.68 -2.30 -17.64
N VAL A 100 4.92 -2.01 -16.58
CA VAL A 100 5.24 -0.93 -15.64
C VAL A 100 6.35 -1.42 -14.72
N MET A 101 7.44 -0.67 -14.65
CA MET A 101 8.61 -0.97 -13.84
C MET A 101 8.64 -0.17 -12.53
N SER A 102 8.09 1.05 -12.54
CA SER A 102 7.93 1.86 -11.34
C SER A 102 6.77 2.85 -11.48
N ILE A 103 6.28 3.31 -10.33
CA ILE A 103 5.22 4.30 -10.20
C ILE A 103 5.74 5.42 -9.29
N THR A 104 5.56 6.66 -9.72
CA THR A 104 5.68 7.84 -8.85
C THR A 104 4.35 8.58 -8.84
N LEU A 105 3.83 8.84 -7.64
CA LEU A 105 2.61 9.61 -7.48
C LEU A 105 2.92 11.12 -7.44
N LYS A 106 2.24 11.87 -8.31
CA LYS A 106 2.05 13.31 -8.16
C LYS A 106 0.61 13.57 -7.72
N PRO A 107 0.37 13.99 -6.47
CA PRO A 107 -0.98 14.24 -5.97
C PRO A 107 -1.59 15.47 -6.64
N GLY A 108 -2.92 15.50 -6.69
CA GLY A 108 -3.72 16.65 -7.08
C GLY A 108 -4.97 16.75 -6.21
N GLU A 109 -5.77 17.80 -6.41
CA GLU A 109 -6.96 18.05 -5.57
C GLU A 109 -8.06 17.01 -5.84
N SER A 110 -8.56 16.92 -7.07
CA SER A 110 -9.61 15.98 -7.49
C SER A 110 -9.13 14.88 -8.45
N TRP A 111 -7.80 14.76 -8.62
CA TRP A 111 -7.17 13.70 -9.40
C TRP A 111 -5.79 13.38 -8.87
N SER A 112 -5.25 12.24 -9.30
CA SER A 112 -3.83 11.88 -9.15
C SER A 112 -3.18 11.69 -10.51
N THR A 113 -1.90 12.04 -10.61
CA THR A 113 -1.09 11.69 -11.79
C THR A 113 -0.06 10.66 -11.39
N LEU A 114 -0.16 9.47 -11.98
CA LEU A 114 0.87 8.46 -11.89
C LEU A 114 1.89 8.68 -13.01
N ILE A 115 3.14 8.89 -12.63
CA ILE A 115 4.28 8.87 -13.55
C ILE A 115 4.76 7.42 -13.58
N LEU A 116 4.56 6.75 -14.71
CA LEU A 116 4.93 5.36 -14.90
C LEU A 116 6.23 5.30 -15.71
N VAL A 117 7.19 4.52 -15.25
CA VAL A 117 8.35 4.13 -16.06
C VAL A 117 8.05 2.74 -16.63
N LEU A 118 8.04 2.62 -17.95
CA LEU A 118 7.83 1.36 -18.64
C LEU A 118 9.14 0.59 -18.83
N GLN A 119 9.07 -0.68 -19.19
CA GLN A 119 10.26 -1.52 -19.36
C GLN A 119 11.19 -1.05 -20.48
N ASN A 120 10.67 -0.39 -21.50
CA ASN A 120 11.46 0.25 -22.55
C ASN A 120 11.95 1.66 -22.16
N GLU A 121 11.95 1.97 -20.86
CA GLU A 121 12.36 3.26 -20.28
C GLU A 121 11.48 4.46 -20.66
N GLN A 122 10.39 4.24 -21.40
CA GLN A 122 9.43 5.31 -21.69
C GLN A 122 8.73 5.77 -20.41
N ILE A 123 8.70 7.08 -20.23
CA ILE A 123 7.97 7.72 -19.14
C ILE A 123 6.61 8.16 -19.66
N VAL A 124 5.54 7.69 -19.01
CA VAL A 124 4.16 7.98 -19.39
C VAL A 124 3.37 8.48 -18.18
N SER A 125 2.42 9.38 -18.42
CA SER A 125 1.57 9.94 -17.36
C SER A 125 0.17 9.34 -17.44
N LEU A 126 -0.25 8.65 -16.39
CA LEU A 126 -1.61 8.16 -16.22
C LEU A 126 -2.33 9.03 -15.19
N ARG A 127 -3.27 9.84 -15.66
CA ARG A 127 -4.14 10.65 -14.79
C ARG A 127 -5.37 9.83 -14.38
N ILE A 128 -5.65 9.80 -13.09
CA ILE A 128 -6.81 9.14 -12.49
C ILE A 128 -7.62 10.20 -11.75
N ASP A 129 -8.83 10.46 -12.23
CA ASP A 129 -9.80 11.33 -11.58
C ASP A 129 -10.52 10.59 -10.45
N ASP A 130 -10.94 11.32 -9.42
CA ASP A 130 -11.70 10.73 -8.30
C ASP A 130 -12.95 9.98 -8.75
N MET A 131 -13.62 10.46 -9.79
CA MET A 131 -14.80 9.80 -10.34
C MET A 131 -14.49 8.41 -10.95
N GLN A 132 -13.23 8.09 -11.21
CA GLN A 132 -12.80 6.80 -11.78
C GLN A 132 -12.35 5.79 -10.73
N VAL A 133 -12.09 6.24 -9.50
CA VAL A 133 -11.39 5.44 -8.48
C VAL A 133 -12.17 4.20 -8.10
N GLU A 134 -13.46 4.35 -7.79
CA GLU A 134 -14.32 3.22 -7.41
C GLU A 134 -14.42 2.20 -8.55
N ALA A 135 -14.69 2.66 -9.78
CA ALA A 135 -14.80 1.78 -10.93
C ALA A 135 -13.49 1.01 -11.19
N LEU A 136 -12.33 1.68 -11.11
CA LEU A 136 -11.01 1.03 -11.23
C LEU A 136 -10.79 -0.02 -10.16
N LEU A 137 -11.10 0.29 -8.89
CA LEU A 137 -10.98 -0.66 -7.78
C LEU A 137 -11.84 -1.90 -8.03
N VAL A 138 -13.10 -1.72 -8.43
CA VAL A 138 -14.03 -2.82 -8.76
C VAL A 138 -13.53 -3.65 -9.94
N GLY A 139 -13.06 -3.00 -11.02
CA GLY A 139 -12.52 -3.71 -12.19
C GLY A 139 -11.29 -4.55 -11.86
N ILE A 140 -10.36 -4.00 -11.07
CA ILE A 140 -9.18 -4.70 -10.58
C ILE A 140 -9.58 -5.87 -9.67
N GLN A 141 -10.49 -5.65 -8.71
CA GLN A 141 -10.96 -6.69 -7.80
C GLN A 141 -11.62 -7.85 -8.56
N GLN A 142 -12.48 -7.56 -9.54
CA GLN A 142 -13.12 -8.59 -10.36
C GLN A 142 -12.09 -9.35 -11.19
N THR A 143 -11.07 -8.65 -11.70
CA THR A 143 -9.97 -9.27 -12.44
C THR A 143 -9.17 -10.22 -11.56
N LEU A 144 -8.80 -9.81 -10.34
CA LEU A 144 -8.09 -10.64 -9.38
C LEU A 144 -8.92 -11.87 -8.96
N LYS A 145 -10.22 -11.68 -8.72
CA LYS A 145 -11.15 -12.78 -8.43
C LYS A 145 -11.21 -13.79 -9.58
N ASN A 146 -11.23 -13.33 -10.82
CA ASN A 146 -11.22 -14.19 -12.01
C ASN A 146 -9.87 -14.89 -12.24
N CYS A 147 -8.77 -14.33 -11.72
CA CYS A 147 -7.46 -14.98 -11.76
C CYS A 147 -7.44 -16.21 -10.85
N ASP A 148 -8.13 -16.13 -9.70
CA ASP A 148 -8.24 -17.19 -8.69
C ASP A 148 -6.86 -17.63 -8.15
N ASP A 149 -6.03 -16.64 -7.81
CA ASP A 149 -4.72 -16.85 -7.17
C ASP A 149 -4.77 -16.29 -5.75
N SER A 150 -4.90 -17.19 -4.77
CA SER A 150 -5.01 -16.85 -3.36
C SER A 150 -3.75 -16.19 -2.82
N ASP A 151 -2.58 -16.57 -3.33
CA ASP A 151 -1.29 -16.05 -2.85
C ASP A 151 -1.14 -14.57 -3.19
N VAL A 152 -1.56 -14.18 -4.40
CA VAL A 152 -1.58 -12.77 -4.81
C VAL A 152 -2.61 -11.97 -4.04
N THR A 153 -3.80 -12.53 -3.82
CA THR A 153 -4.84 -11.85 -3.04
C THR A 153 -4.38 -11.62 -1.59
N HIS A 154 -3.76 -12.63 -0.98
CA HIS A 154 -3.17 -12.54 0.35
C HIS A 154 -1.97 -11.58 0.38
N TYR A 155 -1.15 -11.52 -0.66
CA TYR A 155 -0.05 -10.57 -0.75
C TYR A 155 -0.53 -9.12 -0.86
N LEU A 156 -1.51 -8.83 -1.72
CA LEU A 156 -2.04 -7.48 -1.86
C LEU A 156 -2.66 -7.04 -0.54
N SER A 157 -3.55 -7.85 0.03
CA SER A 157 -3.76 -8.02 1.48
C SER A 157 -3.65 -6.77 2.37
N SER A 158 -2.87 -6.67 3.44
CA SER A 158 -1.55 -7.14 3.89
C SER A 158 -0.34 -6.28 3.52
N THR A 159 -0.27 -5.73 2.31
CA THR A 159 0.76 -4.72 1.95
C THR A 159 0.19 -3.29 1.97
N MET A 160 -1.11 -3.15 2.21
CA MET A 160 -1.82 -1.87 2.04
C MET A 160 -1.98 -1.07 3.34
N ASP A 161 -1.90 -1.71 4.51
CA ASP A 161 -2.31 -1.08 5.77
C ASP A 161 -1.18 -0.33 6.49
N PHE A 162 0.07 -0.56 6.08
CA PHE A 162 1.24 0.04 6.72
C PHE A 162 2.44 0.17 5.77
N LEU A 163 3.36 1.03 6.18
CA LEU A 163 4.67 1.19 5.57
C LEU A 163 5.76 0.94 6.61
N MET A 164 6.63 -0.05 6.38
CA MET A 164 7.77 -0.30 7.25
C MET A 164 8.81 0.81 7.14
N LEU A 165 9.32 1.26 8.29
CA LEU A 165 10.45 2.20 8.37
C LEU A 165 11.65 1.55 9.06
N CYS A 166 11.42 0.83 10.15
CA CYS A 166 12.46 0.15 10.91
C CYS A 166 11.92 -1.09 11.63
N ALA A 167 12.75 -2.12 11.78
CA ALA A 167 12.52 -3.26 12.67
C ALA A 167 13.82 -3.53 13.45
N VAL A 168 13.71 -3.86 14.74
CA VAL A 168 14.86 -4.06 15.63
C VAL A 168 14.72 -5.34 16.45
N ASP A 169 15.84 -6.04 16.59
CA ASP A 169 16.07 -7.12 17.54
C ASP A 169 16.80 -6.54 18.76
N LEU A 170 16.18 -6.70 19.94
CA LEU A 170 16.66 -6.19 21.22
C LEU A 170 17.12 -7.32 22.16
N THR A 171 17.19 -8.56 21.66
CA THR A 171 17.63 -9.72 22.45
C THR A 171 19.14 -9.80 22.62
N LYS A 172 19.91 -9.15 21.73
CA LYS A 172 21.37 -9.18 21.73
C LYS A 172 21.95 -8.35 22.88
N ALA A 173 22.93 -8.92 23.58
CA ALA A 173 23.57 -8.28 24.73
C ALA A 173 24.41 -7.04 24.37
N HIS A 174 24.90 -6.95 23.12
CA HIS A 174 25.73 -5.84 22.64
C HIS A 174 25.25 -5.35 21.28
N GLY A 175 24.88 -4.07 21.23
CA GLY A 175 24.33 -3.44 20.02
C GLY A 175 22.87 -3.80 19.76
N VAL A 176 22.23 -3.01 18.90
CA VAL A 176 20.88 -3.28 18.41
C VAL A 176 21.03 -3.76 16.97
N ASP A 177 20.46 -4.93 16.67
CA ASP A 177 20.46 -5.45 15.31
C ASP A 177 19.18 -5.02 14.60
N TYR A 178 19.30 -4.23 13.55
CA TYR A 178 18.18 -3.54 12.92
C TYR A 178 18.08 -3.78 11.42
N GLN A 179 16.89 -3.56 10.90
CA GLN A 179 16.62 -3.48 9.48
C GLN A 179 15.91 -2.16 9.19
N TYR A 180 16.53 -1.34 8.35
CA TYR A 180 16.01 -0.05 7.93
C TYR A 180 15.41 -0.17 6.53
N TYR A 181 14.26 0.47 6.32
CA TYR A 181 13.52 0.42 5.07
C TYR A 181 13.52 1.79 4.43
N SER A 182 13.77 1.83 3.11
CA SER A 182 13.78 3.06 2.33
C SER A 182 12.63 3.11 1.32
N PRO A 183 11.38 3.31 1.78
CA PRO A 183 10.25 3.42 0.87
C PRO A 183 10.32 4.68 0.00
N ASP A 184 9.66 4.65 -1.15
CA ASP A 184 9.54 5.83 -2.02
C ASP A 184 8.85 6.98 -1.28
N GLU A 185 9.37 8.21 -1.45
CA GLU A 185 8.89 9.39 -0.73
C GLU A 185 7.37 9.61 -0.89
N TRP A 186 6.83 9.32 -2.07
CA TRP A 186 5.41 9.51 -2.34
C TRP A 186 4.52 8.58 -1.49
N LYS A 187 5.02 7.40 -1.08
CA LYS A 187 4.28 6.45 -0.22
C LYS A 187 4.19 6.98 1.22
N LEU A 188 5.20 7.71 1.69
CA LEU A 188 5.21 8.31 3.04
C LEU A 188 4.04 9.28 3.27
N ASN A 189 3.52 9.87 2.19
CA ASN A 189 2.41 10.83 2.19
C ASN A 189 1.03 10.18 2.18
N LEU A 190 0.94 8.87 1.96
CA LEU A 190 -0.36 8.16 1.89
C LEU A 190 -0.87 7.68 3.24
N PHE A 191 0.00 7.72 4.25
CA PHE A 191 -0.30 7.30 5.62
C PHE A 191 -0.36 8.50 6.56
N THR A 192 -1.34 8.51 7.46
CA THR A 192 -1.66 9.70 8.27
C THR A 192 -0.70 9.93 9.42
N HIS A 193 -0.10 8.88 9.97
CA HIS A 193 0.79 9.00 11.13
C HIS A 193 1.81 7.87 11.20
N SER A 194 2.68 7.95 12.20
CA SER A 194 3.70 6.95 12.49
C SER A 194 3.49 6.34 13.87
N LEU A 195 3.83 5.06 13.99
CA LEU A 195 3.59 4.24 15.17
C LEU A 195 4.87 3.50 15.57
N ALA A 196 5.28 3.68 16.82
CA ALA A 196 6.36 2.93 17.44
C ALA A 196 5.76 1.75 18.18
N ILE A 197 6.34 0.57 18.00
CA ILE A 197 5.81 -0.69 18.50
C ILE A 197 6.93 -1.41 19.25
N LEU A 198 6.62 -1.95 20.42
CA LEU A 198 7.50 -2.81 21.20
C LEU A 198 6.80 -4.12 21.51
N PHE A 199 7.50 -5.22 21.30
CA PHE A 199 7.04 -6.56 21.61
C PHE A 199 7.73 -7.07 22.88
N CYS A 200 6.91 -7.47 23.84
CA CYS A 200 7.36 -7.97 25.13
C CYS A 200 6.96 -9.43 25.30
N CYS A 201 7.82 -10.21 25.94
CA CYS A 201 7.60 -11.60 26.28
C CYS A 201 7.77 -11.84 27.77
N ASP A 202 7.05 -12.84 28.27
CA ASP A 202 7.31 -13.41 29.57
C ASP A 202 8.53 -14.34 29.48
N THR A 203 9.54 -14.08 30.31
CA THR A 203 10.75 -14.89 30.44
C THR A 203 10.89 -15.38 31.88
N ASP A 204 11.81 -16.31 32.13
CA ASP A 204 12.11 -16.78 33.49
C ASP A 204 12.57 -15.65 34.42
N GLU A 205 13.14 -14.57 33.85
CA GLU A 205 13.58 -13.36 34.57
C GLU A 205 12.48 -12.29 34.69
N GLY A 206 11.25 -12.61 34.25
CA GLY A 206 10.12 -11.69 34.18
C GLY A 206 9.86 -11.16 32.77
N LYS A 207 9.11 -10.08 32.67
CA LYS A 207 8.74 -9.48 31.38
C LYS A 207 9.92 -8.76 30.74
N LYS A 208 10.21 -9.07 29.49
CA LYS A 208 11.30 -8.47 28.73
C LYS A 208 10.86 -8.02 27.35
N ILE A 209 11.24 -6.80 26.99
CA ILE A 209 11.06 -6.30 25.62
C ILE A 209 12.13 -6.95 24.73
N ILE A 210 11.70 -7.64 23.69
CA ILE A 210 12.58 -8.46 22.84
C ILE A 210 12.79 -7.89 21.43
N SER A 211 11.86 -7.08 20.94
CA SER A 211 11.94 -6.47 19.60
C SER A 211 11.09 -5.22 19.53
N GLY A 212 11.28 -4.46 18.46
CA GLY A 212 10.49 -3.27 18.18
C GLY A 212 10.39 -2.97 16.68
N ALA A 213 9.45 -2.12 16.33
CA ALA A 213 9.24 -1.69 14.95
C ALA A 213 8.75 -0.24 14.88
N LEU A 214 9.01 0.37 13.74
CA LEU A 214 8.52 1.69 13.38
C LEU A 214 7.81 1.60 12.03
N ILE A 215 6.54 1.99 12.00
CA ILE A 215 5.71 1.95 10.79
C ILE A 215 4.99 3.29 10.57
N LYS A 216 4.57 3.55 9.34
CA LYS A 216 3.44 4.47 9.07
C LYS A 216 2.17 3.67 8.87
N THR A 217 1.05 4.19 9.36
CA THR A 217 -0.27 3.61 9.12
C THR A 217 -1.34 4.71 9.11
N SER A 218 -2.53 4.36 8.64
CA SER A 218 -3.73 5.19 8.72
C SER A 218 -4.76 4.61 9.69
N ALA A 219 -4.45 3.50 10.36
CA ALA A 219 -5.32 2.88 11.35
C ALA A 219 -5.53 3.82 12.55
N PRO A 220 -6.76 4.04 13.04
CA PRO A 220 -6.97 4.91 14.19
C PRO A 220 -6.18 4.44 15.42
N HIS A 221 -5.58 5.37 16.15
CA HIS A 221 -4.84 5.07 17.39
C HIS A 221 -5.57 5.64 18.62
N PRO A 222 -5.82 4.83 19.68
CA PRO A 222 -5.71 3.37 19.72
C PRO A 222 -6.93 2.69 19.05
N SER A 223 -6.75 1.52 18.41
CA SER A 223 -7.89 0.71 17.91
C SER A 223 -7.56 -0.77 17.71
N GLU A 224 -8.60 -1.61 17.62
CA GLU A 224 -8.46 -3.02 17.22
C GLU A 224 -7.92 -3.19 15.79
N HIS A 225 -8.21 -2.22 14.92
CA HIS A 225 -7.68 -2.21 13.57
C HIS A 225 -6.16 -1.99 13.58
N GLU A 226 -5.66 -1.06 14.39
CA GLU A 226 -4.22 -0.88 14.62
C GLU A 226 -3.57 -2.19 15.10
N ASN A 227 -4.15 -2.86 16.10
CA ASN A 227 -3.62 -4.13 16.60
C ASN A 227 -3.53 -5.19 15.49
N SER A 228 -4.56 -5.27 14.64
CA SER A 228 -4.57 -6.20 13.50
C SER A 228 -3.47 -5.88 12.48
N VAL A 229 -3.18 -4.59 12.26
CA VAL A 229 -2.07 -4.14 11.40
C VAL A 229 -0.72 -4.52 12.01
N ILE A 230 -0.53 -4.31 13.31
CA ILE A 230 0.70 -4.67 14.02
C ILE A 230 0.97 -6.19 13.92
N MET A 231 -0.05 -7.01 14.14
CA MET A 231 0.08 -8.48 14.05
C MET A 231 0.47 -8.93 12.64
N ARG A 232 -0.25 -8.47 11.61
CA ARG A 232 0.08 -8.79 10.21
C ARG A 232 1.50 -8.35 9.83
N MET A 233 1.94 -7.21 10.36
CA MET A 233 3.29 -6.69 10.15
C MET A 233 4.34 -7.61 10.79
N ALA A 234 4.14 -8.01 12.04
CA ALA A 234 5.04 -8.90 12.78
C ALA A 234 5.18 -10.28 12.10
N GLU A 235 4.08 -10.85 11.63
CA GLU A 235 4.02 -12.16 10.96
C GLU A 235 4.71 -12.20 9.60
N ARG A 236 5.10 -11.04 9.04
CA ARG A 236 5.66 -10.92 7.69
C ARG A 236 7.05 -10.33 7.66
N ASN A 237 7.44 -9.61 8.69
CA ASN A 237 8.75 -8.99 8.75
C ASN A 237 9.80 -10.06 9.11
N PRO A 238 10.77 -10.39 8.23
CA PRO A 238 11.71 -11.48 8.48
C PRO A 238 12.49 -11.32 9.79
N LYS A 239 12.87 -10.10 10.15
CA LYS A 239 13.60 -9.81 11.38
C LYS A 239 12.74 -9.98 12.63
N LEU A 240 11.46 -9.61 12.58
CA LEU A 240 10.55 -9.85 13.70
C LEU A 240 10.22 -11.34 13.83
N ILE A 241 9.98 -12.05 12.71
CA ILE A 241 9.74 -13.49 12.70
C ILE A 241 10.92 -14.23 13.34
N GLU A 242 12.16 -13.89 12.98
CA GLU A 242 13.37 -14.51 13.55
C GLU A 242 13.41 -14.38 15.07
N VAL A 243 13.09 -13.20 15.60
CA VAL A 243 13.07 -12.93 17.04
C VAL A 243 11.88 -13.63 17.72
N HIS A 244 10.69 -13.58 17.12
CA HIS A 244 9.45 -14.13 17.68
C HIS A 244 9.42 -15.66 17.66
N THR A 245 10.21 -16.30 16.80
CA THR A 245 10.40 -17.76 16.79
C THR A 245 11.14 -18.23 18.04
N GLN A 246 12.01 -17.39 18.61
CA GLN A 246 12.76 -17.71 19.83
C GLN A 246 11.93 -17.44 21.08
N CYS A 247 11.11 -16.39 21.06
CA CYS A 247 10.27 -16.02 22.19
C CYS A 247 9.01 -15.32 21.67
N GLN A 248 7.84 -15.96 21.86
CA GLN A 248 6.60 -15.46 21.30
C GLN A 248 6.06 -14.27 22.10
N PRO A 249 5.78 -13.11 21.47
CA PRO A 249 5.25 -11.93 22.16
C PRO A 249 3.99 -12.22 22.97
N SER A 250 4.02 -11.89 24.26
CA SER A 250 2.85 -11.96 25.15
C SER A 250 2.17 -10.60 25.31
N GLN A 251 2.89 -9.49 25.08
CA GLN A 251 2.35 -8.14 25.15
C GLN A 251 2.91 -7.25 24.03
N ILE A 252 2.07 -6.34 23.54
CA ILE A 252 2.40 -5.35 22.53
C ILE A 252 2.14 -3.97 23.12
N PHE A 253 3.13 -3.09 23.00
CA PHE A 253 2.99 -1.68 23.35
C PHE A 253 3.11 -0.86 22.08
N SER A 254 2.17 0.05 21.84
CA SER A 254 2.20 0.98 20.72
C SER A 254 2.17 2.43 21.21
N LYS A 255 2.87 3.32 20.51
CA LYS A 255 2.90 4.76 20.80
C LYS A 255 2.91 5.56 19.52
N TYR A 256 1.93 6.46 19.40
CA TYR A 256 1.90 7.48 18.36
C TYR A 256 3.09 8.43 18.49
N PHE A 257 3.65 8.85 17.36
CA PHE A 257 4.51 10.03 17.31
C PHE A 257 4.29 10.83 16.03
N PRO A 258 4.47 12.17 16.11
CA PRO A 258 4.32 13.03 14.94
C PRO A 258 5.46 12.76 13.95
N SER A 259 5.10 12.43 12.72
CA SER A 259 6.01 12.48 11.58
C SER A 259 5.59 13.65 10.69
N GLU A 260 6.53 14.48 10.27
CA GLU A 260 6.26 15.52 9.27
C GLU A 260 5.75 14.86 7.97
N PRO A 261 4.70 15.42 7.34
CA PRO A 261 4.22 14.94 6.05
C PRO A 261 5.37 14.90 5.03
N GLY A 262 5.56 13.74 4.38
CA GLY A 262 6.53 13.56 3.30
C GLY A 262 7.98 13.49 3.72
N LYS A 263 8.31 13.79 4.99
CA LYS A 263 9.68 13.65 5.48
C LYS A 263 9.96 12.18 5.81
N MET A 264 10.97 11.64 5.16
CA MET A 264 11.56 10.36 5.53
C MET A 264 12.32 10.51 6.84
N MET A 265 12.04 9.66 7.83
CA MET A 265 12.86 9.61 9.04
C MET A 265 14.17 8.91 8.75
N THR A 266 15.25 9.52 9.18
CA THR A 266 16.58 8.90 9.19
C THR A 266 16.61 7.72 10.17
N LEU A 267 17.56 6.81 9.96
CA LEU A 267 17.79 5.71 10.89
C LEU A 267 18.04 6.21 12.33
N GLU A 268 18.79 7.29 12.49
CA GLU A 268 19.08 7.87 13.80
C GLU A 268 17.82 8.36 14.51
N GLU A 269 16.94 9.08 13.79
CA GLU A 269 15.63 9.49 14.31
C GLU A 269 14.80 8.26 14.72
N CYS A 270 14.69 7.25 13.84
CA CYS A 270 13.97 6.00 14.15
C CYS A 270 14.48 5.32 15.43
N MET A 271 15.80 5.21 15.57
CA MET A 271 16.45 4.58 16.72
C MET A 271 16.27 5.38 18.01
N GLN A 272 16.36 6.71 17.93
CA GLN A 272 16.18 7.57 19.08
C GLN A 272 14.74 7.50 19.63
N TYR A 273 13.74 7.43 18.74
CA TYR A 273 12.35 7.22 19.14
C TYR A 273 12.16 5.87 19.81
N LEU A 274 12.63 4.78 19.19
CA LEU A 274 12.52 3.43 19.76
C LEU A 274 13.23 3.32 21.11
N LYS A 275 14.42 3.91 21.26
CA LYS A 275 15.17 3.93 22.52
C LYS A 275 14.43 4.67 23.64
N SER A 276 13.84 5.82 23.31
CA SER A 276 13.08 6.61 24.28
C SER A 276 11.83 5.85 24.73
N PHE A 277 11.10 5.26 23.78
CA PHE A 277 9.92 4.45 24.09
C PHE A 277 10.27 3.16 24.86
N TYR A 278 11.36 2.49 24.50
CA TYR A 278 11.89 1.33 25.22
C TYR A 278 12.16 1.67 26.69
N SER A 279 12.83 2.80 26.95
CA SER A 279 13.20 3.20 28.31
C SER A 279 11.96 3.45 29.19
N GLU A 280 10.93 4.07 28.61
CA GLU A 280 9.64 4.32 29.26
C GLU A 280 8.91 3.03 29.62
N ILE A 281 8.75 2.11 28.65
CA ILE A 281 8.06 0.83 28.90
C ILE A 281 8.88 -0.07 29.81
N ASN A 282 10.20 -0.10 29.67
CA ASN A 282 11.07 -0.91 30.53
C ASN A 282 10.96 -0.48 32.00
N ALA A 283 10.85 0.82 32.27
CA ALA A 283 10.61 1.34 33.61
C ALA A 283 9.23 0.94 34.16
N GLN A 284 8.20 0.81 33.30
CA GLN A 284 6.86 0.39 33.70
C GLN A 284 6.77 -1.11 34.00
N ILE A 285 7.45 -1.96 33.23
CA ILE A 285 7.41 -3.42 33.43
C ILE A 285 8.35 -3.90 34.54
N SER A 286 9.35 -3.09 34.91
CA SER A 286 10.30 -3.38 35.99
C SER A 286 9.86 -2.83 37.36
N ALA A 287 8.75 -2.08 37.40
CA ALA A 287 8.16 -1.50 38.62
C ALA A 287 7.14 -2.46 39.26
#